data_AF-A0A367M1G7-F1
#
_entry.id   AF-A0A367M1G7-F1
#
_cell.length_a   1.000
_cell.length_b   1.000
_cell.length_c   1.000
_cell.angle_alpha   90.00
_cell.angle_beta   90.00
_cell.angle_gamma   90.00
#
_symmetry.space_group_name_H-M   'P 1'
#
loop_
_entity.id
_entity.type
_entity.pdbx_description
1 polymer ?
#
loop_
_entity_poly.entity_id
_entity_poly.type
_entity_poly.pdbx_seq_one_letter_code
_entity_poly.pdbx_strand_id
1 'polypeptide(L)'
;EMRARWGDPRRHWALRDIDGQRRFVFPAARLGNLLLLPQPPRAGRPGEAYHDSAVPPDHLYLAVYQFVREGFGADALIHFGTHGTQEWLPGKDRGLAVGDYPLRALGDLPVFYPYIQDNVGEAIQARRRGRAVTVSHQTPSFAPAGLYDELRDLHQLIHEYQQLDEGAVRERSAEQIRAAVRAAHMNDDLGWSEAAMREDFPAFLGVLHDHLHRLAGSAMPLGLHTFGVAASPELRLGTVMQQLGEPYYRALGLDPDELFAADFRALREGRAYRTLQRYLRDGGEIAKVADPRLREQLLRARELDRQLADTGELEALLAGLA
;
A
#
# COMPACT_ATOMS: atom_id res chain seq x y z
N GLU A 1 9.95 -28.03 -23.53
CA GLU A 1 10.27 -26.68 -23.01
C GLU A 1 11.18 -26.72 -21.79
N MET A 2 10.71 -27.13 -20.60
CA MET A 2 11.56 -27.13 -19.39
C MET A 2 12.91 -27.83 -19.56
N ARG A 3 12.96 -29.05 -20.12
CA ARG A 3 14.24 -29.74 -20.36
C ARG A 3 15.17 -29.01 -21.32
N ALA A 4 14.62 -28.26 -22.28
CA ALA A 4 15.42 -27.46 -23.21
C ALA A 4 16.00 -26.22 -22.51
N ARG A 5 15.25 -25.61 -21.58
CA ARG A 5 15.69 -24.43 -20.82
C ARG A 5 16.58 -24.77 -19.62
N TRP A 6 16.18 -25.74 -18.81
CA TRP A 6 16.76 -26.07 -17.50
C TRP A 6 17.57 -27.37 -17.49
N GLY A 7 17.62 -28.10 -18.62
CA GLY A 7 18.33 -29.38 -18.71
C GLY A 7 17.59 -30.54 -18.03
N ASP A 8 18.31 -31.64 -17.80
CA ASP A 8 17.77 -32.82 -17.14
C ASP A 8 17.55 -32.56 -15.63
N PRO A 9 16.32 -32.73 -15.10
CA PRO A 9 16.05 -32.55 -13.67
C PRO A 9 16.96 -33.41 -12.77
N ARG A 10 17.45 -34.57 -13.24
CA ARG A 10 18.37 -35.45 -12.48
C ARG A 10 19.72 -34.81 -12.18
N ARG A 11 20.08 -33.74 -12.89
CA ARG A 11 21.33 -32.98 -12.72
C ARG A 11 21.10 -31.65 -12.00
N HIS A 12 19.88 -31.38 -11.52
CA HIS A 12 19.55 -30.12 -10.86
C HIS A 12 20.36 -29.93 -9.57
N TRP A 13 20.84 -28.71 -9.34
CA TRP A 13 21.76 -28.39 -8.23
C TRP A 13 21.13 -28.59 -6.85
N ALA A 14 19.81 -28.52 -6.75
CA ALA A 14 19.07 -28.72 -5.50
C ALA A 14 18.83 -30.21 -5.15
N LEU A 15 19.28 -31.15 -5.99
CA LEU A 15 19.22 -32.58 -5.67
C LEU A 15 20.34 -32.97 -4.68
N ARG A 16 19.98 -33.74 -3.67
CA ARG A 16 20.91 -34.39 -2.74
C ARG A 16 20.65 -35.88 -2.71
N ASP A 17 21.69 -36.66 -2.42
CA ASP A 17 21.55 -38.08 -2.09
C ASP A 17 21.17 -38.17 -0.61
N ILE A 18 20.00 -38.75 -0.34
CA ILE A 18 19.48 -38.98 1.02
C ILE A 18 18.97 -40.40 1.04
N ASP A 19 19.59 -41.25 1.86
CA ASP A 19 19.30 -42.68 2.00
C ASP A 19 19.34 -43.45 0.66
N GLY A 20 20.32 -43.14 -0.20
CA GLY A 20 20.50 -43.78 -1.51
C GLY A 20 19.48 -43.32 -2.56
N GLN A 21 18.70 -42.27 -2.27
CA GLN A 21 17.72 -41.70 -3.18
C GLN A 21 18.02 -40.23 -3.47
N ARG A 22 17.96 -39.85 -4.75
CA ARG A 22 18.13 -38.46 -5.19
C ARG A 22 16.84 -37.68 -4.92
N ARG A 23 16.88 -36.72 -4.00
CA ARG A 23 15.73 -35.91 -3.56
C ARG A 23 15.99 -34.42 -3.73
N PHE A 24 14.97 -33.65 -4.12
CA PHE A 24 15.05 -32.18 -4.09
C PHE A 24 15.02 -31.72 -2.64
N VAL A 25 15.92 -30.80 -2.28
CA VAL A 25 15.98 -30.21 -0.94
C VAL A 25 15.59 -28.74 -1.02
N PHE A 26 14.67 -28.33 -0.15
CA PHE A 26 14.18 -26.95 -0.03
C PHE A 26 13.85 -26.65 1.45
N PRO A 27 13.94 -25.37 1.87
CA PRO A 27 13.61 -24.99 3.23
C PRO A 27 12.09 -25.05 3.46
N ALA A 28 11.70 -25.66 4.57
CA ALA A 28 10.33 -25.64 5.06
C ALA A 28 10.32 -25.81 6.58
N ALA A 29 9.33 -25.23 7.25
CA ALA A 29 9.06 -25.42 8.67
C ALA A 29 7.71 -26.13 8.82
N ARG A 30 7.68 -27.23 9.58
CA ARG A 30 6.46 -27.99 9.85
C ARG A 30 6.03 -27.79 11.30
N LEU A 31 4.80 -27.34 11.49
CA LEU A 31 4.16 -27.16 12.79
C LEU A 31 2.88 -28.00 12.83
N GLY A 32 3.02 -29.28 13.15
CA GLY A 32 1.92 -30.25 13.11
C GLY A 32 1.36 -30.40 11.69
N ASN A 33 0.12 -29.94 11.49
CA ASN A 33 -0.61 -29.94 10.22
C ASN A 33 -0.37 -28.68 9.38
N LEU A 34 0.48 -27.75 9.83
CA LEU A 34 0.87 -26.58 9.07
C LEU A 34 2.26 -26.78 8.46
N LEU A 35 2.37 -26.50 7.17
CA LEU A 35 3.65 -26.40 6.46
C LEU A 35 3.87 -24.95 6.02
N LEU A 36 4.92 -24.32 6.55
CA LEU A 36 5.36 -22.99 6.15
C LEU A 36 6.60 -23.10 5.28
N LEU A 37 6.56 -22.53 4.08
CA LEU A 37 7.71 -22.49 3.17
C LEU A 37 7.70 -21.20 2.33
N PRO A 38 8.87 -20.66 1.98
CA PRO A 38 8.94 -19.58 1.00
C PRO A 38 8.56 -20.12 -0.38
N GLN A 39 7.87 -19.30 -1.19
CA GLN A 39 7.63 -19.68 -2.58
C GLN A 39 8.99 -19.89 -3.29
N PRO A 40 9.21 -21.04 -3.96
CA PRO A 40 10.48 -21.32 -4.61
C PRO A 40 10.76 -20.31 -5.73
N PRO A 41 12.03 -20.01 -6.04
CA PRO A 41 12.36 -19.13 -7.15
C PRO A 41 11.82 -19.66 -8.47
N ARG A 42 11.12 -18.79 -9.23
CA ARG A 42 10.51 -19.14 -10.52
C ARG A 42 11.50 -19.75 -11.50
N ALA A 43 12.71 -19.20 -11.58
CA ALA A 43 13.72 -19.54 -12.58
C ALA A 43 15.06 -19.99 -11.94
N GLY A 44 15.00 -20.76 -10.86
CA GLY A 44 16.17 -21.41 -10.25
C GLY A 44 17.01 -20.51 -9.33
N ARG A 45 17.01 -19.19 -9.53
CA ARG A 45 17.61 -18.19 -8.63
C ARG A 45 16.58 -17.15 -8.19
N PRO A 46 16.65 -16.64 -6.93
CA PRO A 46 15.82 -15.53 -6.49
C PRO A 46 15.93 -14.32 -7.43
N GLY A 47 14.80 -13.76 -7.85
CA GLY A 47 14.72 -12.60 -8.73
C GLY A 47 14.90 -12.87 -10.24
N GLU A 48 15.36 -14.05 -10.64
CA GLU A 48 15.54 -14.36 -12.07
C GLU A 48 14.19 -14.57 -12.77
N ALA A 49 14.03 -13.95 -13.95
CA ALA A 49 12.86 -14.07 -14.84
C ALA A 49 11.50 -13.87 -14.13
N TYR A 50 11.47 -13.08 -13.06
CA TYR A 50 10.30 -12.92 -12.20
C TYR A 50 9.09 -12.37 -12.97
N HIS A 51 9.34 -11.43 -13.88
CA HIS A 51 8.35 -10.78 -14.75
C HIS A 51 8.38 -11.29 -16.21
N ASP A 52 9.15 -12.34 -16.52
CA ASP A 52 9.18 -12.91 -17.86
C ASP A 52 8.12 -14.01 -18.01
N SER A 53 7.03 -13.68 -18.70
CA SER A 53 5.89 -14.56 -18.90
C SER A 53 6.15 -15.72 -19.85
N ALA A 54 7.28 -15.76 -20.57
CA ALA A 54 7.62 -16.81 -21.52
C ALA A 54 8.51 -17.90 -20.89
N VAL A 55 9.28 -17.56 -19.85
CA VAL A 55 10.21 -18.51 -19.22
C VAL A 55 9.43 -19.55 -18.40
N PRO A 56 9.57 -20.87 -18.72
CA PRO A 56 8.93 -21.93 -17.95
C PRO A 56 9.53 -22.02 -16.54
N PRO A 57 8.76 -22.48 -15.53
CA PRO A 57 9.27 -22.64 -14.19
C PRO A 57 10.46 -23.61 -14.15
N ASP A 58 11.35 -23.42 -13.17
CA ASP A 58 12.44 -24.35 -12.89
C ASP A 58 11.93 -25.70 -12.34
N HIS A 59 12.77 -26.74 -12.43
CA HIS A 59 12.43 -28.07 -11.92
C HIS A 59 12.19 -28.09 -10.40
N LEU A 60 12.96 -27.32 -9.60
CA LEU A 60 12.74 -27.21 -8.16
C LEU A 60 11.37 -26.59 -7.86
N TYR A 61 10.96 -25.59 -8.65
CA TYR A 61 9.67 -24.93 -8.50
C TYR A 61 8.52 -25.95 -8.56
N LEU A 62 8.47 -26.75 -9.64
CA LEU A 62 7.43 -27.78 -9.78
C LEU A 62 7.56 -28.89 -8.74
N ALA A 63 8.78 -29.29 -8.37
CA ALA A 63 9.00 -30.31 -7.34
C ALA A 63 8.45 -29.89 -5.97
N VAL A 64 8.57 -28.62 -5.60
CA VAL A 64 8.03 -28.08 -4.35
C VAL A 64 6.50 -28.08 -4.36
N TYR A 65 5.86 -27.59 -5.43
CA TYR A 65 4.39 -27.63 -5.52
C TYR A 65 3.86 -29.07 -5.56
N GLN A 66 4.55 -29.98 -6.25
CA GLN A 66 4.21 -31.40 -6.24
C GLN A 66 4.33 -31.98 -4.83
N PHE A 67 5.40 -31.65 -4.09
CA PHE A 67 5.53 -32.06 -2.70
C PHE A 67 4.38 -31.54 -1.84
N VAL A 68 4.00 -30.26 -1.95
CA VAL A 68 2.87 -29.70 -1.19
C VAL A 68 1.58 -30.50 -1.43
N ARG A 69 1.30 -30.84 -2.69
CA ARG A 69 0.10 -31.58 -3.09
C ARG A 69 0.13 -33.06 -2.70
N GLU A 70 1.22 -33.76 -2.98
CA GLU A 70 1.28 -35.23 -2.96
C GLU A 70 2.12 -35.77 -1.80
N GLY A 71 3.18 -35.05 -1.42
CA GLY A 71 4.10 -35.48 -0.35
C GLY A 71 3.65 -35.05 1.05
N PHE A 72 3.25 -33.78 1.19
CA PHE A 72 2.62 -33.27 2.40
C PHE A 72 1.13 -33.60 2.45
N GLY A 73 0.47 -33.64 1.28
CA GLY A 73 -0.96 -33.91 1.19
C GLY A 73 -1.79 -32.73 1.69
N ALA A 74 -1.43 -31.50 1.31
CA ALA A 74 -2.17 -30.31 1.73
C ALA A 74 -3.64 -30.38 1.29
N ASP A 75 -4.55 -30.06 2.20
CA ASP A 75 -5.98 -29.88 1.87
C ASP A 75 -6.26 -28.51 1.24
N ALA A 76 -5.43 -27.51 1.56
CA ALA A 76 -5.50 -26.16 1.00
C ALA A 76 -4.11 -25.49 1.00
N LEU A 77 -3.92 -24.54 0.09
CA LEU A 77 -2.74 -23.67 0.02
C LEU A 77 -3.14 -22.23 0.36
N ILE A 78 -2.44 -21.62 1.31
CA ILE A 78 -2.58 -20.18 1.58
C ILE A 78 -1.32 -19.50 1.07
N HIS A 79 -1.47 -18.61 0.08
CA HIS A 79 -0.39 -17.73 -0.31
C HIS A 79 -0.47 -16.41 0.45
N PHE A 80 0.68 -15.90 0.91
CA PHE A 80 0.80 -14.61 1.58
C PHE A 80 1.81 -13.72 0.84
N GLY A 81 1.47 -12.44 0.64
CA GLY A 81 2.29 -11.44 -0.04
C GLY A 81 1.50 -10.67 -1.11
N THR A 82 2.05 -9.55 -1.59
CA THR A 82 1.38 -8.68 -2.59
C THR A 82 0.97 -9.45 -3.84
N HIS A 83 1.80 -10.38 -4.29
CA HIS A 83 1.47 -11.39 -5.30
C HIS A 83 2.49 -12.53 -5.28
N GLY A 84 2.16 -13.64 -5.94
CA GLY A 84 3.04 -14.78 -6.11
C GLY A 84 3.67 -14.76 -7.48
N THR A 85 4.31 -15.87 -7.85
CA THR A 85 4.80 -16.12 -9.22
C THR A 85 4.01 -17.20 -9.95
N GLN A 86 3.15 -17.95 -9.26
CA GLN A 86 2.48 -19.14 -9.79
C GLN A 86 1.44 -18.76 -10.85
N GLU A 87 0.63 -17.76 -10.55
CA GLU A 87 -0.41 -17.19 -11.41
C GLU A 87 0.19 -16.53 -12.68
N TRP A 88 1.47 -16.17 -12.64
CA TRP A 88 2.22 -15.53 -13.71
C TRP A 88 3.06 -16.50 -14.55
N LEU A 89 3.05 -17.79 -14.25
CA LEU A 89 3.75 -18.81 -15.05
C LEU A 89 3.19 -18.88 -16.48
N PRO A 90 3.97 -19.33 -17.49
CA PRO A 90 3.52 -19.31 -18.88
C PRO A 90 2.24 -20.13 -19.11
N GLY A 91 1.39 -19.64 -20.01
CA GLY A 91 0.08 -20.23 -20.32
C GLY A 91 -0.93 -19.18 -20.77
N LYS A 92 -2.15 -19.59 -21.11
CA LYS A 92 -3.19 -18.69 -21.64
C LYS A 92 -3.60 -17.60 -20.65
N ASP A 93 -3.80 -16.38 -21.14
CA ASP A 93 -4.21 -15.21 -20.33
C ASP A 93 -5.48 -15.42 -19.51
N ARG A 94 -6.42 -16.22 -20.02
CA ARG A 94 -7.67 -16.58 -19.36
C ARG A 94 -8.15 -17.95 -19.84
N GLY A 95 -8.89 -18.66 -18.99
CA GLY A 95 -9.40 -20.00 -19.32
C GLY A 95 -8.24 -20.97 -19.55
N LEU A 96 -7.35 -21.07 -18.56
CA LEU A 96 -6.15 -21.91 -18.61
C LEU A 96 -6.48 -23.35 -19.01
N ALA A 97 -5.64 -23.91 -19.88
CA ALA A 97 -5.66 -25.35 -20.14
C ALA A 97 -5.06 -26.09 -18.94
N VAL A 98 -5.46 -27.35 -18.73
CA VAL A 98 -4.86 -28.24 -17.71
C VAL A 98 -3.34 -28.38 -17.91
N GLY A 99 -2.87 -28.17 -19.15
CA GLY A 99 -1.45 -28.18 -19.50
C GLY A 99 -0.66 -26.91 -19.14
N ASP A 100 -1.32 -25.80 -18.82
CA ASP A 100 -0.65 -24.53 -18.54
C ASP A 100 0.03 -24.58 -17.17
N TYR A 101 1.23 -24.00 -17.08
CA TYR A 101 2.08 -24.12 -15.89
C TYR A 101 1.43 -23.65 -14.59
N PRO A 102 0.61 -22.58 -14.54
CA PRO A 102 -0.11 -22.22 -13.33
C PRO A 102 -0.96 -23.37 -12.80
N LEU A 103 -1.76 -24.02 -13.65
CA LEU A 103 -2.60 -25.14 -13.24
C LEU A 103 -1.79 -26.41 -12.97
N ARG A 104 -0.74 -26.66 -13.73
CA ARG A 104 0.13 -27.82 -13.50
C ARG A 104 0.82 -27.79 -12.14
N ALA A 105 1.22 -26.60 -11.68
CA ALA A 105 1.79 -26.44 -10.35
C ALA A 105 0.76 -26.81 -9.26
N LEU A 106 -0.46 -26.27 -9.36
CA LEU A 106 -1.49 -26.41 -8.31
C LEU A 106 -2.28 -27.73 -8.35
N GLY A 107 -2.46 -28.34 -9.53
CA GLY A 107 -3.43 -29.41 -9.71
C GLY A 107 -4.83 -28.97 -9.27
N ASP A 108 -5.44 -29.77 -8.39
CA ASP A 108 -6.77 -29.51 -7.83
C ASP A 108 -6.74 -28.90 -6.41
N LEU A 109 -5.56 -28.51 -5.91
CA LEU A 109 -5.40 -27.92 -4.58
C LEU A 109 -6.15 -26.58 -4.49
N PRO A 110 -7.11 -26.42 -3.55
CA PRO A 110 -7.73 -25.13 -3.28
C PRO A 110 -6.69 -24.09 -2.86
N VAL A 111 -6.78 -22.88 -3.43
CA VAL A 111 -5.86 -21.77 -3.13
C VAL A 111 -6.63 -20.64 -2.47
N PHE A 112 -6.21 -20.26 -1.27
CA PHE A 112 -6.68 -19.07 -0.55
C PHE A 112 -5.59 -18.02 -0.58
N TYR A 113 -5.99 -16.77 -0.77
CA TYR A 113 -5.05 -15.68 -0.97
C TYR A 113 -5.52 -14.41 -0.25
N PRO A 114 -5.03 -14.14 0.97
CA PRO A 114 -5.05 -12.81 1.56
C PRO A 114 -4.50 -11.78 0.56
N TYR A 115 -5.34 -10.82 0.16
CA TYR A 115 -5.01 -9.85 -0.87
C TYR A 115 -5.39 -8.43 -0.45
N ILE A 116 -4.51 -7.47 -0.71
CA ILE A 116 -4.75 -6.07 -0.33
C ILE A 116 -5.86 -5.46 -1.19
N GLN A 117 -6.77 -4.73 -0.55
CA GLN A 117 -7.98 -4.18 -1.19
C GLN A 117 -7.70 -3.20 -2.34
N ASP A 118 -6.56 -2.50 -2.33
CA ASP A 118 -6.19 -1.50 -3.33
C ASP A 118 -5.43 -2.08 -4.54
N ASN A 119 -5.09 -3.37 -4.54
CA ASN A 119 -4.42 -4.04 -5.66
C ASN A 119 -5.36 -4.98 -6.43
N VAL A 120 -6.46 -4.42 -6.93
CA VAL A 120 -7.52 -5.18 -7.62
C VAL A 120 -7.01 -5.84 -8.91
N GLY A 121 -6.10 -5.18 -9.63
CA GLY A 121 -5.58 -5.67 -10.91
C GLY A 121 -4.88 -7.02 -10.78
N GLU A 122 -3.95 -7.15 -9.82
CA GLU A 122 -3.23 -8.39 -9.60
C GLU A 122 -4.09 -9.44 -8.86
N ALA A 123 -5.02 -9.01 -8.00
CA ALA A 123 -5.98 -9.92 -7.38
C ALA A 123 -6.80 -10.67 -8.46
N ILE A 124 -7.20 -9.98 -9.54
CA ILE A 124 -7.90 -10.61 -10.67
C ILE A 124 -7.01 -11.64 -11.37
N GLN A 125 -5.71 -11.37 -11.51
CA GLN A 125 -4.75 -12.33 -12.07
C GLN A 125 -4.68 -13.61 -11.21
N ALA A 126 -4.52 -13.46 -9.90
CA ALA A 126 -4.51 -14.57 -8.96
C ALA A 126 -5.80 -15.39 -9.04
N ARG A 127 -6.97 -14.75 -9.16
CA ARG A 127 -8.25 -15.45 -9.34
C ARG A 127 -8.33 -16.20 -10.67
N ARG A 128 -8.01 -15.54 -11.78
CA ARG A 128 -8.19 -16.09 -13.14
C ARG A 128 -7.17 -17.16 -13.49
N ARG A 129 -5.94 -17.03 -12.97
CA ARG A 129 -4.82 -17.91 -13.34
C ARG A 129 -4.25 -18.74 -12.19
N GLY A 130 -4.38 -18.25 -10.96
CA GLY A 130 -3.96 -18.96 -9.75
C GLY A 130 -5.06 -19.77 -9.06
N ARG A 131 -6.30 -19.77 -9.60
CA ARG A 131 -7.48 -20.38 -8.95
C ARG A 131 -7.74 -19.87 -7.53
N ALA A 132 -7.25 -18.66 -7.22
CA ALA A 132 -7.32 -18.13 -5.87
C ALA A 132 -8.75 -17.75 -5.48
N VAL A 133 -9.15 -18.19 -4.29
CA VAL A 133 -10.18 -17.53 -3.47
C VAL A 133 -9.49 -16.37 -2.77
N THR A 134 -9.72 -15.17 -3.26
CA THR A 134 -9.15 -13.94 -2.67
C THR A 134 -9.90 -13.57 -1.41
N VAL A 135 -9.18 -13.43 -0.29
CA VAL A 135 -9.69 -12.91 0.97
C VAL A 135 -9.13 -11.51 1.14
N SER A 136 -9.97 -10.50 0.95
CA SER A 136 -9.50 -9.11 0.98
C SER A 136 -9.09 -8.70 2.38
N HIS A 137 -7.99 -7.95 2.49
CA HIS A 137 -7.57 -7.30 3.73
C HIS A 137 -7.37 -5.80 3.55
N GLN A 138 -7.49 -5.07 4.65
CA GLN A 138 -7.31 -3.62 4.69
C GLN A 138 -5.90 -3.23 4.28
N THR A 139 -5.79 -2.02 3.75
CA THR A 139 -4.53 -1.29 3.65
C THR A 139 -4.08 -0.85 5.05
N PRO A 140 -2.81 -0.42 5.22
CA PRO A 140 -2.40 0.24 6.46
C PRO A 140 -3.26 1.50 6.72
N SER A 141 -3.30 1.98 7.97
CA SER A 141 -3.91 3.28 8.25
C SER A 141 -3.15 4.41 7.56
N PHE A 142 -3.86 5.46 7.14
CA PHE A 142 -3.26 6.64 6.52
C PHE A 142 -3.41 7.88 7.40
N ALA A 143 -2.52 8.86 7.20
CA ALA A 143 -2.71 10.25 7.61
C ALA A 143 -2.17 11.19 6.51
N PRO A 144 -2.56 12.47 6.50
CA PRO A 144 -1.89 13.48 5.68
C PRO A 144 -0.40 13.51 6.01
N ALA A 145 0.44 13.72 5.01
CA ALA A 145 1.89 13.82 5.18
C ALA A 145 2.29 14.99 6.09
N GLY A 146 1.54 16.10 6.00
CA GLY A 146 1.95 17.37 6.58
C GLY A 146 3.19 17.95 5.91
N LEU A 147 3.74 19.01 6.48
CA LEU A 147 5.04 19.56 6.09
C LEU A 147 6.08 19.25 7.16
N TYR A 148 7.29 18.91 6.74
CA TYR A 148 8.43 18.68 7.63
C TYR A 148 9.61 19.57 7.25
N ASP A 149 10.45 19.87 8.24
CA ASP A 149 11.73 20.56 8.11
C ASP A 149 11.68 21.76 7.14
N GLU A 150 12.46 21.71 6.04
CA GLU A 150 12.62 22.81 5.12
C GLU A 150 11.33 23.17 4.37
N LEU A 151 10.41 22.22 4.17
CA LEU A 151 9.14 22.48 3.48
C LEU A 151 8.19 23.30 4.36
N ARG A 152 8.19 23.05 5.68
CA ARG A 152 7.44 23.85 6.64
C ARG A 152 8.00 25.26 6.71
N ASP A 153 9.33 25.38 6.79
CA ASP A 153 9.99 26.68 6.89
C ASP A 153 9.79 27.50 5.59
N LEU A 154 9.78 26.83 4.43
CA LEU A 154 9.45 27.47 3.15
C LEU A 154 8.00 27.94 3.09
N HIS A 155 7.04 27.14 3.54
CA HIS A 155 5.63 27.53 3.60
C HIS A 155 5.42 28.76 4.50
N GLN A 156 6.04 28.78 5.67
CA GLN A 156 6.04 29.94 6.58
C GLN A 156 6.64 31.19 5.89
N LEU A 157 7.74 31.04 5.16
CA LEU A 157 8.39 32.14 4.45
C LEU A 157 7.50 32.71 3.32
N ILE A 158 6.72 31.86 2.64
CA ILE A 158 5.73 32.29 1.64
C ILE A 158 4.64 33.15 2.30
N HIS A 159 4.12 32.73 3.45
CA HIS A 159 3.11 33.48 4.19
C HIS A 159 3.65 34.82 4.69
N GLU A 160 4.88 34.84 5.21
CA GLU A 160 5.56 36.09 5.59
C GLU A 160 5.71 37.02 4.40
N TYR A 161 6.15 36.52 3.25
CA TYR A 161 6.28 37.30 2.02
C TYR A 161 4.94 37.92 1.58
N GLN A 162 3.84 37.18 1.68
CA GLN A 162 2.51 37.65 1.28
C GLN A 162 1.97 38.78 2.16
N GLN A 163 2.44 38.88 3.41
CA GLN A 163 2.04 39.93 4.36
C GLN A 163 2.90 41.21 4.25
N LEU A 164 4.01 41.18 3.51
CA LEU A 164 4.91 42.33 3.36
C LEU A 164 4.41 43.30 2.29
N ASP A 165 4.51 44.60 2.60
CA ASP A 165 4.34 45.67 1.63
C ASP A 165 5.49 45.70 0.62
N GLU A 166 5.27 46.36 -0.52
CA GLU A 166 6.31 46.57 -1.53
C GLU A 166 7.54 47.28 -0.94
N GLY A 167 8.73 46.75 -1.24
CA GLY A 167 9.98 47.33 -0.81
C GLY A 167 11.11 46.32 -0.65
N ALA A 168 12.26 46.81 -0.17
CA ALA A 168 13.49 46.03 -0.07
C ALA A 168 13.40 44.81 0.87
N VAL A 169 12.44 44.80 1.81
CA VAL A 169 12.20 43.63 2.67
C VAL A 169 11.52 42.52 1.87
N ARG A 170 10.44 42.85 1.14
CA ARG A 170 9.70 41.91 0.30
C ARG A 170 10.57 41.29 -0.79
N GLU A 171 11.42 42.09 -1.44
CA GLU A 171 12.38 41.58 -2.44
C GLU A 171 13.40 40.61 -1.86
N ARG A 172 13.89 40.88 -0.63
CA ARG A 172 14.80 39.95 0.06
C ARG A 172 14.11 38.64 0.42
N SER A 173 12.87 38.69 0.90
CA SER A 173 12.07 37.47 1.14
C SER A 173 11.82 36.68 -0.15
N ALA A 174 11.57 37.35 -1.27
CA ALA A 174 11.44 36.70 -2.58
C ALA A 174 12.73 35.96 -3.00
N GLU A 175 13.91 36.57 -2.80
CA GLU A 175 15.19 35.90 -3.06
C GLU A 175 15.45 34.73 -2.09
N GLN A 176 15.03 34.84 -0.82
CA GLN A 176 15.13 33.74 0.15
C GLN A 176 14.27 32.55 -0.29
N ILE A 177 13.03 32.79 -0.74
CA ILE A 177 12.14 31.74 -1.29
C ILE A 177 12.79 31.09 -2.50
N ARG A 178 13.28 31.88 -3.47
CA ARG A 178 13.99 31.35 -4.65
C ARG A 178 15.22 30.53 -4.26
N ALA A 179 15.97 30.96 -3.25
CA ALA A 179 17.15 30.25 -2.78
C ALA A 179 16.80 28.91 -2.11
N ALA A 180 15.77 28.89 -1.25
CA ALA A 180 15.28 27.68 -0.61
C ALA A 180 14.77 26.66 -1.65
N VAL A 181 14.00 27.12 -2.65
CA VAL A 181 13.52 26.27 -3.75
C VAL A 181 14.68 25.64 -4.52
N ARG A 182 15.71 26.42 -4.88
CA ARG A 182 16.90 25.90 -5.58
C ARG A 182 17.67 24.89 -4.74
N ALA A 183 17.88 25.19 -3.46
CA ALA A 183 18.60 24.31 -2.55
C ALA A 183 17.91 22.94 -2.41
N ALA A 184 16.59 22.91 -2.47
CA ALA A 184 15.77 21.70 -2.43
C ALA A 184 15.46 21.12 -3.82
N HIS A 185 16.00 21.69 -4.91
CA HIS A 185 15.74 21.28 -6.30
C HIS A 185 14.26 21.29 -6.75
N MET A 186 13.36 21.92 -5.98
CA MET A 186 11.92 21.97 -6.30
C MET A 186 11.62 22.72 -7.59
N ASN A 187 12.53 23.58 -8.06
CA ASN A 187 12.36 24.24 -9.36
C ASN A 187 12.33 23.21 -10.52
N ASP A 188 13.06 22.11 -10.40
CA ASP A 188 13.10 21.05 -11.42
C ASP A 188 11.78 20.25 -11.40
N ASP A 189 11.27 19.93 -10.20
CA ASP A 189 9.97 19.25 -10.02
C ASP A 189 8.80 20.08 -10.54
N LEU A 190 8.87 21.40 -10.38
CA LEU A 190 7.85 22.34 -10.83
C LEU A 190 8.00 22.73 -12.31
N GLY A 191 9.13 22.42 -12.94
CA GLY A 191 9.41 22.78 -14.34
C GLY A 191 9.69 24.27 -14.55
N TRP A 192 10.20 24.97 -13.54
CA TRP A 192 10.53 26.40 -13.61
C TRP A 192 12.04 26.63 -13.64
N SER A 193 12.51 27.36 -14.67
CA SER A 193 13.91 27.79 -14.69
C SER A 193 14.15 28.96 -13.74
N GLU A 194 15.40 29.16 -13.30
CA GLU A 194 15.75 30.33 -12.46
C GLU A 194 15.39 31.66 -13.11
N ALA A 195 15.55 31.76 -14.43
CA ALA A 195 15.18 32.96 -15.18
C ALA A 195 13.67 33.19 -15.13
N ALA A 196 12.87 32.14 -15.37
CA ALA A 196 11.41 32.23 -15.34
C ALA A 196 10.88 32.58 -13.94
N MET A 197 11.47 32.03 -12.87
CA MET A 197 11.11 32.37 -11.49
C MET A 197 11.38 33.85 -11.15
N ARG A 198 12.39 34.46 -11.78
CA ARG A 198 12.72 35.89 -11.59
C ARG A 198 11.82 36.79 -12.44
N GLU A 199 11.50 36.36 -13.65
CA GLU A 199 10.67 37.12 -14.60
C GLU A 199 9.22 37.24 -14.12
N ASP A 200 8.64 36.15 -13.62
CA ASP A 200 7.27 36.12 -13.10
C ASP A 200 7.20 35.41 -11.73
N PHE A 201 7.77 36.08 -10.72
CA PHE A 201 7.76 35.56 -9.36
C PHE A 201 6.35 35.36 -8.78
N PRO A 202 5.37 36.26 -8.99
CA PRO A 202 4.00 36.05 -8.49
C PRO A 202 3.34 34.77 -9.03
N ALA A 203 3.47 34.49 -10.33
CA ALA A 203 2.91 33.25 -10.90
C ALA A 203 3.64 32.01 -10.35
N PHE A 204 4.97 32.06 -10.29
CA PHE A 204 5.77 30.98 -9.70
C PHE A 204 5.38 30.72 -8.23
N LEU A 205 5.20 31.77 -7.44
CA LEU A 205 4.85 31.68 -6.02
C LEU A 205 3.51 30.97 -5.81
N GLY A 206 2.51 31.25 -6.65
CA GLY A 206 1.23 30.52 -6.62
C GLY A 206 1.40 29.03 -6.87
N VAL A 207 2.15 28.66 -7.92
CA VAL A 207 2.45 27.26 -8.25
C VAL A 207 3.20 26.55 -7.12
N LEU A 208 4.17 27.23 -6.51
CA LEU A 208 4.93 26.71 -5.37
C LEU A 208 4.02 26.49 -4.16
N HIS A 209 3.16 27.45 -3.84
CA HIS A 209 2.26 27.36 -2.69
C HIS A 209 1.29 26.18 -2.84
N ASP A 210 0.64 26.07 -4.01
CA ASP A 210 -0.26 24.95 -4.31
C ASP A 210 0.47 23.60 -4.26
N HIS A 211 1.74 23.56 -4.68
CA HIS A 211 2.54 22.34 -4.61
C HIS A 211 2.81 21.92 -3.16
N LEU A 212 3.19 22.85 -2.28
CA LEU A 212 3.39 22.57 -0.86
C LEU A 212 2.10 22.07 -0.20
N HIS A 213 0.95 22.67 -0.52
CA HIS A 213 -0.35 22.19 -0.03
C HIS A 213 -0.68 20.77 -0.52
N ARG A 214 -0.40 20.46 -1.79
CA ARG A 214 -0.57 19.09 -2.32
C ARG A 214 0.35 18.07 -1.64
N LEU A 215 1.62 18.42 -1.41
CA LEU A 215 2.53 17.57 -0.66
C LEU A 215 2.00 17.32 0.76
N ALA A 216 1.58 18.39 1.45
CA ALA A 216 1.05 18.33 2.80
C ALA A 216 -0.20 17.44 2.93
N GLY A 217 -1.11 17.54 1.95
CA GLY A 217 -2.36 16.78 1.91
C GLY A 217 -2.21 15.34 1.39
N SER A 218 -1.02 14.93 0.96
CA SER A 218 -0.80 13.59 0.40
C SER A 218 -1.01 12.50 1.44
N ALA A 219 -1.71 11.42 1.06
CA ALA A 219 -2.00 10.31 1.96
C ALA A 219 -0.75 9.46 2.20
N MET A 220 -0.27 9.45 3.44
CA MET A 220 0.90 8.68 3.87
C MET A 220 0.48 7.46 4.71
N PRO A 221 0.93 6.23 4.37
CA PRO A 221 0.67 5.05 5.19
C PRO A 221 1.42 5.12 6.52
N LEU A 222 0.74 4.75 7.60
CA LEU A 222 1.24 4.72 8.97
C LEU A 222 1.65 3.29 9.35
N GLY A 223 2.73 2.82 8.74
CA GLY A 223 3.29 1.49 8.96
C GLY A 223 2.69 0.42 8.04
N LEU A 224 2.58 -0.81 8.54
CA LEU A 224 2.09 -1.97 7.81
C LEU A 224 0.80 -2.49 8.42
N HIS A 225 -0.05 -3.09 7.58
CA HIS A 225 -1.22 -3.82 8.05
C HIS A 225 -0.81 -5.17 8.65
N THR A 226 -1.55 -5.60 9.67
CA THR A 226 -1.43 -6.95 10.24
C THR A 226 -2.73 -7.69 9.97
N PHE A 227 -2.68 -8.74 9.16
CA PHE A 227 -3.87 -9.51 8.76
C PHE A 227 -4.64 -10.02 9.99
N GLY A 228 -5.94 -9.75 10.04
CA GLY A 228 -6.83 -10.08 11.15
C GLY A 228 -6.77 -9.12 12.35
N VAL A 229 -5.94 -8.07 12.31
CA VAL A 229 -5.79 -7.12 13.41
C VAL A 229 -6.09 -5.71 12.92
N ALA A 230 -7.16 -5.10 13.45
CA ALA A 230 -7.46 -3.71 13.17
C ALA A 230 -6.35 -2.78 13.71
N ALA A 231 -6.06 -1.72 12.95
CA ALA A 231 -5.17 -0.67 13.41
C ALA A 231 -5.66 -0.04 14.72
N SER A 232 -4.74 0.53 15.51
CA SER A 232 -5.11 1.14 16.79
C SER A 232 -6.17 2.24 16.61
N PRO A 233 -7.06 2.46 17.60
CA PRO A 233 -8.11 3.47 17.49
C PRO A 233 -7.60 4.86 17.10
N GLU A 234 -6.39 5.23 17.51
CA GLU A 234 -5.73 6.50 17.23
C GLU A 234 -5.28 6.60 15.75
N LEU A 235 -4.73 5.52 15.19
CA LEU A 235 -4.30 5.49 13.79
C LEU A 235 -5.50 5.50 12.82
N ARG A 236 -6.60 4.85 13.19
CA ARG A 236 -7.82 4.84 12.38
C ARG A 236 -8.42 6.23 12.20
N LEU A 237 -8.28 7.14 13.17
CA LEU A 237 -8.82 8.50 13.05
C LEU A 237 -8.26 9.25 11.84
N GLY A 238 -6.98 9.09 11.54
CA GLY A 238 -6.37 9.72 10.35
C GLY A 238 -6.93 9.18 9.04
N THR A 239 -7.27 7.89 9.01
CA THR A 239 -7.87 7.24 7.83
C THR A 239 -9.31 7.70 7.66
N VAL A 240 -10.09 7.68 8.75
CA VAL A 240 -11.47 8.18 8.77
C VAL A 240 -11.53 9.64 8.33
N MET A 241 -10.63 10.48 8.85
CA MET A 241 -10.56 11.89 8.48
C MET A 241 -10.37 12.07 6.97
N GLN A 242 -9.41 11.36 6.38
CA GLN A 242 -9.15 11.43 4.93
C GLN A 242 -10.30 10.85 4.09
N GLN A 243 -10.96 9.80 4.56
CA GLN A 243 -12.15 9.23 3.90
C GLN A 243 -13.34 10.19 3.90
N LEU A 244 -13.48 11.01 4.95
CA LEU A 244 -14.50 12.07 5.00
C LEU A 244 -14.15 13.24 4.08
N GLY A 245 -12.87 13.60 4.01
CA GLY A 245 -12.33 14.58 3.08
C GLY A 245 -12.89 15.99 3.25
N GLU A 246 -12.89 16.76 2.16
CA GLU A 246 -13.26 18.17 2.13
C GLU A 246 -14.65 18.51 2.71
N PRO A 247 -15.72 17.72 2.48
CA PRO A 247 -17.02 17.97 3.11
C PRO A 247 -16.95 18.08 4.64
N TYR A 248 -16.10 17.29 5.29
CA TYR A 248 -15.89 17.35 6.74
C TYR A 248 -15.10 18.58 7.17
N TYR A 249 -14.04 18.94 6.44
CA TYR A 249 -13.24 20.13 6.74
C TYR A 249 -14.08 21.40 6.63
N ARG A 250 -14.87 21.53 5.56
CA ARG A 250 -15.79 22.67 5.37
C ARG A 250 -16.88 22.71 6.44
N ALA A 251 -17.41 21.57 6.88
CA ALA A 251 -18.38 21.53 7.99
C ALA A 251 -17.79 21.99 9.34
N LEU A 252 -16.46 21.93 9.49
CA LEU A 252 -15.76 22.50 10.64
C LEU A 252 -15.39 23.98 10.46
N GLY A 253 -15.67 24.56 9.29
CA GLY A 253 -15.21 25.90 8.91
C GLY A 253 -13.69 25.97 8.75
N LEU A 254 -13.06 24.87 8.35
CA LEU A 254 -11.63 24.80 8.06
C LEU A 254 -11.40 24.98 6.57
N ASP A 255 -10.32 25.68 6.23
CA ASP A 255 -9.83 25.79 4.87
C ASP A 255 -9.05 24.51 4.50
N PRO A 256 -9.51 23.70 3.53
CA PRO A 256 -8.83 22.47 3.13
C PRO A 256 -7.40 22.69 2.63
N ASP A 257 -7.12 23.84 2.01
CA ASP A 257 -5.83 24.10 1.37
C ASP A 257 -4.74 24.35 2.42
N GLU A 258 -5.08 25.04 3.51
CA GLU A 258 -4.15 25.32 4.61
C GLU A 258 -4.16 24.26 5.72
N LEU A 259 -5.14 23.35 5.75
CA LEU A 259 -5.37 22.46 6.89
C LEU A 259 -4.16 21.58 7.24
N PHE A 260 -3.41 21.16 6.22
CA PHE A 260 -2.30 20.22 6.38
C PHE A 260 -0.94 20.87 6.34
N ALA A 261 -0.85 22.17 6.08
CA ALA A 261 0.40 22.93 5.95
C ALA A 261 1.09 23.19 7.32
N ALA A 262 1.20 22.15 8.13
CA ALA A 262 1.79 22.17 9.45
C ALA A 262 2.55 20.86 9.73
N ASP A 263 3.31 20.86 10.81
CA ASP A 263 4.03 19.67 11.27
C ASP A 263 3.06 18.50 11.55
N PHE A 264 3.47 17.30 11.13
CA PHE A 264 2.68 16.07 11.27
C PHE A 264 2.17 15.84 12.70
N ARG A 265 2.96 16.15 13.74
CA ARG A 265 2.54 15.99 15.14
C ARG A 265 1.47 17.00 15.50
N ALA A 266 1.62 18.25 15.05
CA ALA A 266 0.66 19.32 15.28
C ALA A 266 -0.68 19.05 14.58
N LEU A 267 -0.68 18.36 13.43
CA LEU A 267 -1.92 17.98 12.74
C LEU A 267 -2.85 17.17 13.64
N ARG A 268 -2.31 16.25 14.46
CA ARG A 268 -3.11 15.42 15.38
C ARG A 268 -3.78 16.24 16.49
N GLU A 269 -3.25 17.42 16.78
CA GLU A 269 -3.82 18.38 17.74
C GLU A 269 -4.79 19.36 17.06
N GLY A 270 -4.90 19.29 15.73
CA GLY A 270 -5.80 20.11 14.93
C GLY A 270 -7.27 19.89 15.27
N ARG A 271 -8.09 20.89 14.94
CA ARG A 271 -9.55 20.87 15.19
C ARG A 271 -10.23 19.67 14.53
N ALA A 272 -9.78 19.28 13.34
CA ALA A 272 -10.30 18.12 12.61
C ALA A 272 -10.09 16.81 13.38
N TYR A 273 -8.87 16.53 13.84
CA TYR A 273 -8.57 15.34 14.65
C TYR A 273 -9.26 15.36 16.01
N ARG A 274 -9.17 16.47 16.75
CA ARG A 274 -9.80 16.59 18.08
C ARG A 274 -11.32 16.42 18.03
N THR A 275 -11.96 16.86 16.95
CA THR A 275 -13.39 16.66 16.78
C THR A 275 -13.73 15.18 16.58
N LEU A 276 -13.00 14.44 15.74
CA LEU A 276 -13.20 12.99 15.60
C LEU A 276 -12.90 12.25 16.90
N GLN A 277 -11.80 12.58 17.59
CA GLN A 277 -11.45 12.02 18.90
C GLN A 277 -12.61 12.18 19.89
N ARG A 278 -13.13 13.40 20.03
CA ARG A 278 -14.25 13.71 20.94
C ARG A 278 -15.48 12.84 20.69
N TYR A 279 -15.89 12.70 19.43
CA TYR A 279 -17.16 12.03 19.09
C TYR A 279 -17.02 10.52 18.85
N LEU A 280 -15.83 10.01 18.57
CA LEU A 280 -15.59 8.59 18.30
C LEU A 280 -14.90 7.85 19.46
N ARG A 281 -14.30 8.56 20.42
CA ARG A 281 -13.55 7.96 21.54
C ARG A 281 -14.00 8.49 22.89
N ASP A 282 -14.18 9.80 23.02
CA ASP A 282 -14.40 10.44 24.33
C ASP A 282 -15.89 10.53 24.73
N GLY A 283 -16.78 9.81 24.05
CA GLY A 283 -18.21 9.73 24.40
C GLY A 283 -19.04 10.96 24.00
N GLY A 284 -18.57 11.78 23.06
CA GLY A 284 -19.34 12.92 22.56
C GLY A 284 -20.68 12.51 21.93
N GLU A 285 -21.76 13.18 22.32
CA GLU A 285 -23.11 12.93 21.79
C GLU A 285 -23.32 13.60 20.43
N ILE A 286 -23.14 12.85 19.34
CA ILE A 286 -23.33 13.33 17.95
C ILE A 286 -24.72 13.95 17.74
N ALA A 287 -25.76 13.43 18.40
CA ALA A 287 -27.13 13.95 18.31
C ALA A 287 -27.28 15.41 18.79
N LYS A 288 -26.39 15.87 19.69
CA LYS A 288 -26.38 17.23 20.23
C LYS A 288 -25.59 18.22 19.37
N VAL A 289 -24.99 17.78 18.26
CA VAL A 289 -24.27 18.65 17.33
C VAL A 289 -25.28 19.54 16.61
N ALA A 290 -25.13 20.86 16.79
CA ALA A 290 -26.06 21.86 16.27
C ALA A 290 -26.04 21.95 14.74
N ASP A 291 -24.85 21.94 14.13
CA ASP A 291 -24.70 21.96 12.67
C ASP A 291 -25.10 20.60 12.07
N PRO A 292 -26.18 20.56 11.25
CA PRO A 292 -26.62 19.33 10.59
C PRO A 292 -25.56 18.72 9.67
N ARG A 293 -24.74 19.55 9.00
CA ARG A 293 -23.70 19.06 8.08
C ARG A 293 -22.59 18.34 8.84
N LEU A 294 -22.08 18.97 9.91
CA LEU A 294 -21.11 18.32 10.78
C LEU A 294 -21.68 17.04 11.42
N ARG A 295 -22.95 17.06 11.83
CA ARG A 295 -23.61 15.88 12.40
C ARG A 295 -23.67 14.71 11.40
N GLU A 296 -23.99 14.98 10.14
CA GLU A 296 -23.96 13.98 9.06
C GLU A 296 -22.56 13.39 8.88
N GLN A 297 -21.53 14.24 8.82
CA GLN A 297 -20.14 13.80 8.69
C GLN A 297 -19.70 12.92 9.88
N LEU A 298 -20.09 13.27 11.10
CA LEU A 298 -19.77 12.49 12.30
C LEU A 298 -20.48 11.13 12.34
N LEU A 299 -21.74 11.05 11.86
CA LEU A 299 -22.44 9.77 11.71
C LEU A 299 -21.72 8.88 10.68
N ARG A 300 -21.29 9.46 9.56
CA ARG A 300 -20.49 8.75 8.56
C ARG A 300 -19.14 8.31 9.13
N ALA A 301 -18.47 9.17 9.90
CA ALA A 301 -17.19 8.88 10.55
C ALA A 301 -17.29 7.66 11.48
N ARG A 302 -18.38 7.56 12.26
CA ARG A 302 -18.62 6.42 13.14
C ARG A 302 -18.79 5.11 12.39
N GLU A 303 -19.48 5.15 11.25
CA GLU A 303 -19.64 3.95 10.42
C GLU A 303 -18.32 3.54 9.76
N LEU A 304 -17.54 4.48 9.24
CA LEU A 304 -16.21 4.21 8.68
C LEU A 304 -15.27 3.63 9.73
N ASP A 305 -15.21 4.21 10.93
CA ASP A 305 -14.37 3.69 12.01
C ASP A 305 -14.79 2.27 12.44
N ARG A 306 -16.10 2.00 12.49
CA ARG A 306 -16.62 0.66 12.79
C ARG A 306 -16.17 -0.36 11.74
N GLN A 307 -16.26 -0.01 10.45
CA GLN A 307 -15.79 -0.87 9.35
C GLN A 307 -14.29 -1.10 9.39
N LEU A 308 -13.50 -0.09 9.78
CA LEU A 308 -12.05 -0.26 9.93
C LEU A 308 -11.69 -1.11 11.17
N ALA A 309 -12.50 -1.05 12.23
CA ALA A 309 -12.29 -1.84 13.44
C ALA A 309 -12.71 -3.32 13.29
N ASP A 310 -13.75 -3.59 12.51
CA ASP A 310 -14.30 -4.92 12.26
C ASP A 310 -13.80 -5.44 10.91
N THR A 311 -12.56 -5.96 10.89
CA THR A 311 -11.89 -6.32 9.63
C THR A 311 -12.54 -7.52 8.94
N GLY A 312 -13.05 -8.50 9.71
CA GLY A 312 -13.60 -9.76 9.22
C GLY A 312 -12.61 -10.64 8.45
N GLU A 313 -11.32 -10.30 8.47
CA GLU A 313 -10.30 -10.89 7.61
C GLU A 313 -9.99 -12.34 7.99
N LEU A 314 -9.80 -12.59 9.29
CA LEU A 314 -9.49 -13.92 9.80
C LEU A 314 -10.73 -14.81 9.74
N GLU A 315 -11.90 -14.28 10.07
CA GLU A 315 -13.18 -14.96 9.98
C GLU A 315 -13.47 -15.40 8.54
N ALA A 316 -13.23 -14.53 7.55
CA ALA A 316 -13.41 -14.86 6.15
C ALA A 316 -12.42 -15.94 5.67
N LEU A 317 -11.16 -15.88 6.10
CA LEU A 317 -10.18 -16.91 5.78
C LEU A 317 -10.57 -18.26 6.40
N LEU A 318 -10.94 -18.27 7.68
CA LEU A 318 -11.36 -19.48 8.38
C LEU A 318 -12.64 -20.07 7.80
N ALA A 319 -13.62 -19.24 7.43
CA ALA A 319 -14.84 -19.68 6.76
C ALA A 319 -14.57 -20.29 5.38
N GLY A 320 -13.54 -19.82 4.68
CA GLY A 320 -13.11 -20.42 3.42
C GLY A 320 -12.43 -21.78 3.60
N LEU A 321 -11.67 -21.95 4.70
CA LEU A 321 -10.91 -23.16 5.00
C LEU A 321 -11.73 -24.28 5.67
N ALA A 322 -12.93 -23.97 6.17
CA ALA A 322 -13.83 -24.89 6.88
C ALA A 322 -14.66 -25.76 5.91
#